data_AF-A0A6A7BCW2-F1
#
_entry.id   AF-A0A6A7BCW2-F1
#
_cell.length_a   1.000
_cell.length_b   1.000
_cell.length_c   1.000
_cell.angle_alpha   90.00
_cell.angle_beta   90.00
_cell.angle_gamma   90.00
#
_symmetry.space_group_name_H-M   'P 1'
#
loop_
_entity.id
_entity.type
_entity.pdbx_description
1 polymer ?
#
loop_
_entity_poly.entity_id
_entity_poly.type
_entity_poly.pdbx_seq_one_letter_code
_entity_poly.pdbx_strand_id
1 'polypeptide(L)'
;MRFSDIVSASLVAPLVAAHGGIPGAPRLFGLPRDVDAKAPTAARVLRHASEPKRGLLETRQGGQNGRCGPSFGRASCAAGYCCSGAGYCGTTKDHCAAPDCLIDFGPGCDANKTPGGASTRNDARPQKGNVAYGGAGVYACQKAGTVAITYDDGPYIYTNQVLDQFAQYGFKATFFITGINIGKGAIDTTATWSNVIKRMVAEGHQVASHTWSHQDLSIISDAQRYDQMVKNEMAIRNIIGKYPTYMRPPYSSCNAACQTVLKNLGYVVSYFDLDTDDYNQLSNIQVAKDNFKRILDQTTGGPQSGDRLAIAHDIHEATALSLTGYMLQYLKSKGYRGVTMGECMGEPEANWYRTSSGGGSTPNPPTTPNPPTTGGKVSTDGSCGVQGGATCSGSGFGNCCSQYGWCGSSSDHCGTGCNSSSGTCGSGSTPAPTTPVAVSTDGSCGAQKGTCAGSTFGTCCSQYGWCGSTSGHCGAGCNRSFGSCT
;
A
#
# COMPACT_ATOMS: atom_id res chain seq x y z
N MET A 1 -7.09 -22.46 56.42
CA MET A 1 -7.55 -22.55 55.03
C MET A 1 -7.07 -21.30 54.34
N ARG A 2 -6.16 -21.45 53.36
CA ARG A 2 -5.43 -20.35 52.71
C ARG A 2 -6.25 -19.85 51.53
N PHE A 3 -6.48 -18.54 51.46
CA PHE A 3 -6.91 -17.86 50.24
C PHE A 3 -5.71 -17.76 49.31
N SER A 4 -5.87 -18.21 48.07
CA SER A 4 -4.85 -18.19 47.04
C SER A 4 -5.19 -17.12 46.00
N ASP A 5 -4.26 -16.20 45.85
CA ASP A 5 -4.18 -15.21 44.78
C ASP A 5 -4.07 -15.91 43.40
N ILE A 6 -4.86 -15.43 42.45
CA ILE A 6 -4.66 -15.69 41.01
C ILE A 6 -4.26 -14.36 40.38
N VAL A 7 -2.96 -14.14 40.23
CA VAL A 7 -2.41 -13.12 39.33
C VAL A 7 -2.08 -13.83 38.03
N SER A 8 -2.93 -13.65 37.02
CA SER A 8 -2.62 -14.03 35.64
C SER A 8 -1.79 -12.93 35.01
N ALA A 9 -0.51 -13.23 34.76
CA ALA A 9 0.40 -12.34 34.05
C ALA A 9 0.04 -12.33 32.55
N SER A 10 -0.56 -11.23 32.09
CA SER A 10 -0.73 -10.94 30.67
C SER A 10 0.64 -10.64 30.05
N LEU A 11 1.08 -11.50 29.13
CA LEU A 11 2.23 -11.27 28.27
C LEU A 11 1.89 -10.16 27.26
N VAL A 12 2.32 -8.95 27.55
CA VAL A 12 2.29 -7.80 26.63
C VAL A 12 3.47 -7.94 25.67
N ALA A 13 3.20 -8.17 24.39
CA ALA A 13 4.18 -7.98 23.33
C ALA A 13 4.46 -6.47 23.20
N PRO A 14 5.72 -6.01 23.14
CA PRO A 14 6.01 -4.60 22.98
C PRO A 14 5.62 -4.16 21.56
N LEU A 15 4.58 -3.33 21.47
CA LEU A 15 4.32 -2.48 20.32
C LEU A 15 5.53 -1.54 20.16
N VAL A 16 6.22 -1.67 19.03
CA VAL A 16 7.30 -0.78 18.63
C VAL A 16 6.69 0.61 18.41
N ALA A 17 7.20 1.58 19.18
CA ALA A 17 6.87 2.98 19.03
C ALA A 17 7.15 3.42 17.59
N ALA A 18 6.10 3.88 16.92
CA ALA A 18 6.10 4.36 15.55
C ALA A 18 6.63 5.80 15.45
N HIS A 19 7.85 6.09 15.94
CA HIS A 19 8.64 7.24 15.52
C HIS A 19 10.14 6.92 15.63
N GLY A 20 10.88 7.22 14.56
CA GLY A 20 12.21 6.69 14.32
C GLY A 20 13.31 7.04 15.31
N GLY A 21 14.23 6.10 15.48
CA GLY A 21 15.64 6.25 15.86
C GLY A 21 16.36 4.97 15.42
N ILE A 22 17.63 4.89 15.01
CA ILE A 22 18.82 5.76 15.01
C ILE A 22 19.79 5.13 13.96
N PRO A 23 20.80 5.83 13.40
CA PRO A 23 22.17 5.52 13.82
C PRO A 23 23.12 6.76 13.87
N GLY A 24 23.72 7.03 15.05
CA GLY A 24 24.67 8.12 15.28
C GLY A 24 24.87 8.63 16.72
N ALA A 25 24.48 7.87 17.76
CA ALA A 25 24.65 8.28 19.17
C ALA A 25 26.14 8.55 19.50
N PRO A 26 26.49 9.67 20.16
CA PRO A 26 26.33 9.86 21.62
C PRO A 26 25.86 11.29 22.00
N ARG A 27 25.32 11.60 23.19
CA ARG A 27 25.98 11.57 24.50
C ARG A 27 24.97 11.52 25.65
N LEU A 28 25.28 10.66 26.63
CA LEU A 28 24.77 10.68 27.98
C LEU A 28 25.01 12.03 28.65
N PHE A 29 24.03 12.49 29.42
CA PHE A 29 24.26 13.30 30.61
C PHE A 29 23.34 12.86 31.74
N GLY A 30 23.92 12.61 32.91
CA GLY A 30 23.22 12.76 34.18
C GLY A 30 22.88 11.49 34.96
N LEU A 31 23.91 10.74 35.39
CA LEU A 31 23.82 10.00 36.65
C LEU A 31 23.86 10.99 37.83
N PRO A 32 23.26 10.62 38.97
CA PRO A 32 24.00 10.70 40.23
C PRO A 32 24.23 9.32 40.85
N ARG A 33 25.51 9.02 41.09
CA ARG A 33 26.15 8.56 42.35
C ARG A 33 25.20 8.41 43.56
N ASP A 34 25.24 7.40 44.42
CA ASP A 34 26.20 6.37 44.84
C ASP A 34 25.37 5.22 45.49
N VAL A 35 25.86 3.97 45.54
CA VAL A 35 26.22 3.22 46.78
C VAL A 35 26.87 1.88 46.38
N ASP A 36 28.08 1.66 46.89
CA ASP A 36 28.93 0.50 46.69
C ASP A 36 28.49 -0.78 47.43
N ALA A 37 28.83 -1.90 46.77
CA ALA A 37 29.31 -3.19 47.28
C ALA A 37 28.72 -3.80 48.57
N LYS A 38 28.13 -4.99 48.43
CA LYS A 38 28.53 -6.23 49.14
C LYS A 38 27.74 -7.45 48.66
N ALA A 39 28.44 -8.40 48.04
CA ALA A 39 28.10 -9.83 48.13
C ALA A 39 28.68 -10.37 49.47
N PRO A 40 28.16 -11.46 50.07
CA PRO A 40 28.42 -12.80 49.51
C PRO A 40 27.34 -13.89 49.73
N THR A 41 27.47 -14.95 48.91
CA THR A 41 27.19 -16.38 49.19
C THR A 41 25.81 -16.84 49.67
N ALA A 42 25.11 -17.58 48.78
CA ALA A 42 24.51 -18.87 49.13
C ALA A 42 24.30 -19.72 47.87
N ALA A 43 25.08 -20.80 47.74
CA ALA A 43 24.86 -21.84 46.76
C ALA A 43 23.59 -22.63 47.09
N ARG A 44 22.67 -22.78 46.13
CA ARG A 44 21.71 -23.89 46.17
C ARG A 44 21.18 -24.27 44.79
N VAL A 45 21.67 -25.42 44.33
CA VAL A 45 20.99 -26.45 43.52
C VAL A 45 20.48 -26.00 42.14
N LEU A 46 21.30 -26.30 41.14
CA LEU A 46 20.89 -26.53 39.76
C LEU A 46 19.76 -27.55 39.72
N ARG A 47 18.55 -27.10 39.37
CA ARG A 47 17.60 -27.94 38.65
C ARG A 47 17.73 -27.54 37.19
N HIS A 48 18.28 -28.45 36.38
CA HIS A 48 18.12 -28.40 34.93
C HIS A 48 16.62 -28.39 34.64
N ALA A 49 16.08 -27.21 34.35
CA ALA A 49 14.88 -27.12 33.55
C ALA A 49 15.26 -27.72 32.19
N SER A 50 14.63 -28.85 31.88
CA SER A 50 14.70 -29.51 30.58
C SER A 50 14.57 -28.47 29.47
N GLU A 51 15.60 -28.36 28.63
CA GLU A 51 15.49 -27.67 27.36
C GLU A 51 14.24 -28.19 26.63
N PRO A 52 13.35 -27.33 26.12
CA PRO A 52 12.34 -27.81 25.20
C PRO A 52 13.08 -28.46 24.04
N LYS A 53 12.71 -29.73 23.74
CA LYS A 53 13.29 -30.50 22.64
C LYS A 53 13.46 -29.58 21.44
N ARG A 54 14.71 -29.31 21.05
CA ARG A 54 15.04 -28.70 19.77
C ARG A 54 14.39 -29.58 18.72
N GLY A 55 13.23 -29.14 18.22
CA GLY A 55 12.65 -29.67 17.01
C GLY A 55 13.74 -29.65 15.94
N LEU A 56 13.78 -30.70 15.12
CA LEU A 56 14.63 -30.81 13.94
C LEU A 56 14.80 -29.43 13.31
N LEU A 57 16.05 -28.97 13.20
CA LEU A 57 16.39 -27.71 12.57
C LEU A 57 15.73 -27.72 11.19
N GLU A 58 14.67 -26.93 11.02
CA GLU A 58 14.06 -26.75 9.72
C GLU A 58 15.16 -26.32 8.75
N THR A 59 15.16 -26.92 7.56
CA THR A 59 16.08 -26.57 6.49
C THR A 59 16.04 -25.06 6.31
N ARG A 60 17.19 -24.38 6.24
CA ARG A 60 17.23 -22.91 6.17
C ARG A 60 16.57 -22.46 4.85
N GLN A 61 15.31 -22.06 4.93
CA GLN A 61 14.42 -21.80 3.80
C GLN A 61 14.70 -20.42 3.19
N GLY A 62 15.60 -20.37 2.20
CA GLY A 62 15.95 -19.14 1.50
C GLY A 62 16.75 -18.16 2.36
N GLY A 63 17.38 -17.17 1.72
CA GLY A 63 18.28 -16.25 2.37
C GLY A 63 19.66 -16.86 2.73
N GLN A 64 20.63 -16.02 3.09
CA GLN A 64 21.94 -16.48 3.53
C GLN A 64 21.81 -17.02 4.96
N ASN A 65 21.84 -18.34 5.14
CA ASN A 65 21.67 -18.98 6.45
C ASN A 65 20.29 -18.76 7.12
N GLY A 66 19.22 -18.64 6.33
CA GLY A 66 17.87 -18.33 6.85
C GLY A 66 17.72 -16.86 7.24
N ARG A 67 18.72 -16.02 6.93
CA ARG A 67 18.68 -14.57 7.09
C ARG A 67 18.34 -13.88 5.79
N CYS A 68 17.63 -12.78 5.89
CA CYS A 68 17.18 -11.98 4.76
C CYS A 68 17.23 -10.50 5.13
N GLY A 69 17.12 -9.63 4.13
CA GLY A 69 17.06 -8.19 4.35
C GLY A 69 18.39 -7.47 4.11
N PRO A 70 18.38 -6.14 4.24
CA PRO A 70 19.50 -5.28 3.80
C PRO A 70 20.80 -5.56 4.56
N SER A 71 20.72 -5.96 5.83
CA SER A 71 21.88 -6.23 6.69
C SER A 71 22.50 -7.62 6.50
N PHE A 72 21.90 -8.49 5.68
CA PHE A 72 22.31 -9.89 5.50
C PHE A 72 22.64 -10.18 4.04
N GLY A 73 23.55 -9.37 3.48
CA GLY A 73 23.96 -9.49 2.07
C GLY A 73 22.83 -9.23 1.08
N ARG A 74 21.78 -8.49 1.49
CA ARG A 74 20.56 -8.27 0.72
C ARG A 74 19.88 -9.57 0.28
N ALA A 75 20.05 -10.64 1.05
CA ALA A 75 19.49 -11.94 0.71
C ALA A 75 17.95 -11.90 0.83
N SER A 76 17.27 -12.60 -0.08
CA SER A 76 15.81 -12.74 -0.09
C SER A 76 15.41 -14.15 0.33
N CYS A 77 14.26 -14.25 0.98
CA CYS A 77 13.64 -15.52 1.31
C CYS A 77 13.11 -16.22 0.05
N ALA A 78 12.86 -17.53 0.16
CA ALA A 78 12.26 -18.30 -0.91
C ALA A 78 10.80 -17.86 -1.18
N ALA A 79 10.26 -18.23 -2.34
CA ALA A 79 8.84 -17.99 -2.64
C ALA A 79 7.93 -18.59 -1.55
N GLY A 80 6.91 -17.83 -1.15
CA GLY A 80 6.01 -18.21 -0.05
C GLY A 80 6.53 -17.89 1.36
N TYR A 81 7.79 -17.44 1.50
CA TYR A 81 8.37 -17.05 2.78
C TYR A 81 8.44 -15.54 2.94
N CYS A 82 8.24 -15.10 4.18
CA CYS A 82 8.29 -13.73 4.62
C CYS A 82 9.66 -13.42 5.22
N CYS A 83 10.10 -12.18 5.08
CA CYS A 83 11.31 -11.68 5.72
C CYS A 83 10.90 -10.79 6.89
N SER A 84 11.07 -11.25 8.13
CA SER A 84 10.71 -10.45 9.30
C SER A 84 11.54 -9.16 9.40
N GLY A 85 11.07 -8.18 10.16
CA GLY A 85 11.85 -6.95 10.44
C GLY A 85 13.20 -7.22 11.11
N ALA A 86 13.32 -8.36 11.81
CA ALA A 86 14.59 -8.84 12.38
C ALA A 86 15.51 -9.52 11.34
N GLY A 87 15.08 -9.67 10.09
CA GLY A 87 15.85 -10.25 8.99
C GLY A 87 15.94 -11.77 9.04
N TYR A 88 14.85 -12.45 9.37
CA TYR A 88 14.73 -13.91 9.33
C TYR A 88 13.64 -14.36 8.37
N CYS A 89 13.89 -15.46 7.65
CA CYS A 89 12.89 -16.08 6.81
C CYS A 89 11.94 -16.96 7.63
N GLY A 90 10.63 -16.83 7.39
CA GLY A 90 9.60 -17.66 8.04
C GLY A 90 8.21 -17.41 7.45
N THR A 91 7.21 -18.13 7.97
CA THR A 91 5.81 -18.05 7.49
C THR A 91 4.81 -17.69 8.58
N THR A 92 5.27 -17.49 9.83
CA THR A 92 4.37 -17.14 10.93
C THR A 92 3.90 -15.70 10.81
N LYS A 93 2.83 -15.37 11.55
CA LYS A 93 2.29 -14.01 11.62
C LYS A 93 3.38 -12.98 11.94
N ASP A 94 4.27 -13.27 12.88
CA ASP A 94 5.36 -12.37 13.30
C ASP A 94 6.42 -12.15 12.20
N HIS A 95 6.50 -13.05 11.22
CA HIS A 95 7.37 -12.85 10.06
C HIS A 95 6.67 -12.07 8.95
N CYS A 96 5.37 -12.28 8.76
CA CYS A 96 4.63 -11.85 7.58
C CYS A 96 3.83 -10.57 7.76
N ALA A 97 3.50 -10.21 9.01
CA ALA A 97 2.63 -9.09 9.30
C ALA A 97 3.22 -7.78 8.80
N ALA A 98 2.41 -7.01 8.10
CA ALA A 98 2.70 -5.62 7.80
C ALA A 98 2.55 -4.76 9.08
N PRO A 99 3.34 -3.68 9.20
CA PRO A 99 4.30 -3.17 8.22
C PRO A 99 5.69 -3.81 8.28
N ASP A 100 5.97 -4.61 9.32
CA ASP A 100 7.33 -5.02 9.71
C ASP A 100 8.00 -6.00 8.72
N CYS A 101 7.23 -6.76 7.95
CA CYS A 101 7.79 -7.65 6.95
C CYS A 101 8.51 -6.85 5.85
N LEU A 102 9.79 -7.17 5.61
CA LEU A 102 10.64 -6.50 4.64
C LEU A 102 10.24 -6.90 3.22
N ILE A 103 9.37 -6.08 2.60
CA ILE A 103 8.64 -6.41 1.36
C ILE A 103 9.53 -6.73 0.15
N ASP A 104 10.74 -6.18 0.08
CA ASP A 104 11.71 -6.43 -0.99
C ASP A 104 12.44 -7.78 -0.85
N PHE A 105 12.39 -8.38 0.34
CA PHE A 105 13.17 -9.57 0.70
C PHE A 105 12.30 -10.75 1.09
N GLY A 106 11.00 -10.54 1.34
CA GLY A 106 10.03 -11.58 1.66
C GLY A 106 8.92 -11.64 0.62
N PRO A 107 9.01 -12.51 -0.41
CA PRO A 107 7.94 -12.67 -1.39
C PRO A 107 6.58 -13.03 -0.77
N GLY A 108 6.58 -13.69 0.41
CA GLY A 108 5.39 -14.07 1.15
C GLY A 108 4.79 -12.98 2.05
N CYS A 109 5.41 -11.79 2.18
CA CYS A 109 4.91 -10.73 3.07
C CYS A 109 3.43 -10.40 2.78
N ASP A 110 2.65 -10.16 3.83
CA ASP A 110 1.23 -9.80 3.68
C ASP A 110 1.03 -8.52 2.86
N ALA A 111 1.94 -7.56 3.02
CA ALA A 111 2.00 -6.33 2.24
C ALA A 111 2.11 -6.55 0.72
N ASN A 112 2.67 -7.68 0.28
CA ASN A 112 2.84 -8.00 -1.14
C ASN A 112 1.56 -8.57 -1.76
N LYS A 113 0.58 -8.99 -0.96
CA LYS A 113 -0.74 -9.43 -1.45
C LYS A 113 -1.41 -8.29 -2.22
N THR A 114 -2.16 -8.66 -3.25
CA THR A 114 -2.93 -7.72 -4.08
C THR A 114 -4.40 -8.08 -3.95
N PRO A 115 -5.28 -7.12 -3.62
CA PRO A 115 -6.71 -7.34 -3.61
C PRO A 115 -7.25 -7.85 -4.94
N GLY A 116 -8.36 -8.58 -4.89
CA GLY A 116 -9.05 -9.00 -6.12
C GLY A 116 -9.69 -7.82 -6.87
N GLY A 117 -10.16 -8.08 -8.09
CA GLY A 117 -10.88 -7.11 -8.91
C GLY A 117 -9.98 -6.27 -9.83
N ALA A 118 -10.59 -5.41 -10.63
CA ALA A 118 -9.87 -4.58 -11.61
C ALA A 118 -8.99 -3.53 -10.90
N SER A 119 -7.76 -3.34 -11.39
CA SER A 119 -6.87 -2.29 -10.88
C SER A 119 -7.42 -0.90 -11.16
N THR A 120 -7.25 0.01 -10.22
CA THR A 120 -7.60 1.44 -10.34
C THR A 120 -6.43 2.28 -10.89
N ARG A 121 -5.27 1.67 -11.17
CA ARG A 121 -4.04 2.37 -11.57
C ARG A 121 -4.22 3.31 -12.76
N ASN A 122 -5.08 2.93 -13.70
CA ASN A 122 -5.35 3.67 -14.94
C ASN A 122 -6.68 4.46 -14.90
N ASP A 123 -7.38 4.47 -13.76
CA ASP A 123 -8.58 5.28 -13.62
C ASP A 123 -8.23 6.77 -13.77
N ALA A 124 -9.14 7.53 -14.38
CA ALA A 124 -8.99 8.98 -14.46
C ALA A 124 -8.86 9.59 -13.06
N ARG A 125 -7.91 10.53 -12.90
CA ARG A 125 -7.59 11.21 -11.63
C ARG A 125 -8.02 12.67 -11.62
N PRO A 126 -9.30 13.00 -11.85
CA PRO A 126 -9.73 14.39 -11.79
C PRO A 126 -9.50 14.94 -10.38
N GLN A 127 -8.94 16.14 -10.32
CA GLN A 127 -8.78 16.93 -9.11
C GLN A 127 -9.95 17.90 -9.08
N LYS A 128 -10.86 17.70 -8.13
CA LYS A 128 -12.10 18.48 -7.99
C LYS A 128 -12.07 19.28 -6.71
N GLY A 129 -12.79 20.40 -6.72
CA GLY A 129 -12.88 21.29 -5.57
C GLY A 129 -11.75 22.30 -5.50
N ASN A 130 -11.64 22.95 -4.35
CA ASN A 130 -10.64 23.98 -4.06
C ASN A 130 -9.54 23.47 -3.11
N VAL A 131 -9.67 22.25 -2.60
CA VAL A 131 -8.65 21.60 -1.78
C VAL A 131 -7.38 21.27 -2.58
N ALA A 132 -6.22 21.41 -1.95
CA ALA A 132 -4.94 21.11 -2.56
C ALA A 132 -4.71 19.59 -2.71
N TYR A 133 -4.27 19.17 -3.91
CA TYR A 133 -3.87 17.80 -4.20
C TYR A 133 -2.34 17.68 -4.26
N GLY A 134 -1.79 16.66 -3.59
CA GLY A 134 -0.36 16.44 -3.45
C GLY A 134 0.35 17.56 -2.69
N GLY A 135 1.64 17.74 -2.99
CA GLY A 135 2.46 18.80 -2.40
C GLY A 135 2.61 18.66 -0.88
N ALA A 136 2.75 19.78 -0.18
CA ALA A 136 2.97 19.82 1.27
C ALA A 136 1.78 19.29 2.10
N GLY A 137 0.61 19.08 1.48
CA GLY A 137 -0.59 18.60 2.16
C GLY A 137 -1.36 19.68 2.92
N VAL A 138 -2.42 19.25 3.59
CA VAL A 138 -3.35 20.10 4.34
C VAL A 138 -3.26 19.77 5.83
N TYR A 139 -3.19 20.80 6.67
CA TYR A 139 -2.92 20.67 8.11
C TYR A 139 -4.09 21.08 9.00
N ALA A 140 -4.86 22.08 8.57
CA ALA A 140 -5.95 22.67 9.35
C ALA A 140 -7.25 22.60 8.55
N CYS A 141 -8.36 22.71 9.27
CA CYS A 141 -9.66 22.85 8.64
C CYS A 141 -9.79 24.26 8.03
N GLN A 142 -10.81 24.44 7.19
CA GLN A 142 -11.11 25.72 6.53
C GLN A 142 -12.46 26.29 6.95
N LYS A 143 -13.21 25.56 7.79
CA LYS A 143 -14.53 25.93 8.28
C LYS A 143 -14.48 26.19 9.78
N ALA A 144 -14.60 27.46 10.16
CA ALA A 144 -14.74 27.86 11.55
C ALA A 144 -15.90 27.14 12.25
N GLY A 145 -15.74 26.88 13.54
CA GLY A 145 -16.70 26.15 14.37
C GLY A 145 -16.73 24.65 14.14
N THR A 146 -15.82 24.12 13.32
CA THR A 146 -15.74 22.69 13.03
C THR A 146 -14.46 22.07 13.59
N VAL A 147 -14.59 20.83 14.06
CA VAL A 147 -13.45 19.98 14.39
C VAL A 147 -13.62 18.66 13.67
N ALA A 148 -12.64 18.28 12.86
CA ALA A 148 -12.58 16.97 12.25
C ALA A 148 -11.72 16.05 13.12
N ILE A 149 -12.37 15.17 13.89
CA ILE A 149 -11.67 14.06 14.55
C ILE A 149 -11.42 12.97 13.52
N THR A 150 -10.16 12.56 13.40
CA THR A 150 -9.72 11.56 12.44
C THR A 150 -9.04 10.39 13.14
N TYR A 151 -9.27 9.18 12.63
CA TYR A 151 -8.70 7.95 13.17
C TYR A 151 -7.88 7.21 12.12
N ASP A 152 -6.64 6.86 12.47
CA ASP A 152 -5.71 6.13 11.61
C ASP A 152 -5.66 4.64 11.94
N ASP A 153 -5.05 3.86 11.05
CA ASP A 153 -4.76 2.41 11.16
C ASP A 153 -5.93 1.43 11.11
N GLY A 154 -7.14 1.91 11.38
CA GLY A 154 -8.37 1.11 11.40
C GLY A 154 -8.74 0.44 10.06
N PRO A 155 -9.83 -0.35 10.05
CA PRO A 155 -10.67 -0.67 11.21
C PRO A 155 -10.01 -1.70 12.12
N TYR A 156 -10.53 -1.83 13.34
CA TYR A 156 -10.13 -2.81 14.33
C TYR A 156 -11.30 -3.20 15.26
N ILE A 157 -11.04 -4.00 16.30
CA ILE A 157 -12.08 -4.58 17.16
C ILE A 157 -12.87 -3.54 17.98
N TYR A 158 -12.36 -2.31 18.13
CA TYR A 158 -13.00 -1.23 18.89
C TYR A 158 -13.75 -0.22 18.01
N THR A 159 -13.60 -0.29 16.68
CA THR A 159 -14.12 0.72 15.77
C THR A 159 -15.64 0.85 15.82
N ASN A 160 -16.38 -0.24 16.05
CA ASN A 160 -17.84 -0.17 16.20
C ASN A 160 -18.27 0.69 17.39
N GLN A 161 -17.56 0.58 18.52
CA GLN A 161 -17.83 1.35 19.73
C GLN A 161 -17.48 2.83 19.54
N VAL A 162 -16.50 3.15 18.69
CA VAL A 162 -16.24 4.53 18.27
C VAL A 162 -17.44 5.06 17.47
N LEU A 163 -17.92 4.32 16.47
CA LEU A 163 -19.09 4.71 15.67
C LEU A 163 -20.34 4.94 16.55
N ASP A 164 -20.60 4.04 17.51
CA ASP A 164 -21.70 4.18 18.47
C ASP A 164 -21.61 5.50 19.26
N GLN A 165 -20.42 5.87 19.71
CA GLN A 165 -20.19 7.13 20.42
C GLN A 165 -20.44 8.33 19.51
N PHE A 166 -19.94 8.35 18.27
CA PHE A 166 -20.22 9.46 17.34
C PHE A 166 -21.72 9.62 17.07
N ALA A 167 -22.45 8.51 16.91
CA ALA A 167 -23.89 8.52 16.73
C ALA A 167 -24.64 9.17 17.91
N GLN A 168 -24.23 8.89 19.16
CA GLN A 168 -24.83 9.50 20.36
C GLN A 168 -24.71 11.03 20.40
N TYR A 169 -23.66 11.59 19.80
CA TYR A 169 -23.42 13.03 19.76
C TYR A 169 -23.96 13.69 18.48
N GLY A 170 -24.40 12.91 17.49
CA GLY A 170 -24.79 13.42 16.17
C GLY A 170 -23.62 14.00 15.37
N PHE A 171 -22.39 13.57 15.68
CA PHE A 171 -21.16 14.04 15.02
C PHE A 171 -20.65 13.03 13.99
N LYS A 172 -19.73 13.48 13.14
CA LYS A 172 -19.04 12.63 12.15
C LYS A 172 -17.52 12.66 12.37
N ALA A 173 -16.86 11.62 11.88
CA ALA A 173 -15.41 11.44 11.92
C ALA A 173 -14.90 11.08 10.51
N THR A 174 -13.57 11.05 10.36
CA THR A 174 -12.90 10.48 9.18
C THR A 174 -11.99 9.34 9.60
N PHE A 175 -12.08 8.21 8.91
CA PHE A 175 -11.26 7.04 9.19
C PHE A 175 -10.27 6.84 8.04
N PHE A 176 -8.98 6.98 8.31
CA PHE A 176 -7.90 6.68 7.38
C PHE A 176 -7.58 5.18 7.49
N ILE A 177 -8.05 4.43 6.51
CA ILE A 177 -8.08 2.96 6.54
C ILE A 177 -6.82 2.36 5.92
N THR A 178 -6.16 1.49 6.68
CA THR A 178 -5.14 0.60 6.15
C THR A 178 -5.78 -0.65 5.56
N GLY A 179 -5.20 -1.19 4.48
CA GLY A 179 -5.76 -2.33 3.77
C GLY A 179 -5.43 -3.71 4.38
N ILE A 180 -4.17 -3.92 4.75
CA ILE A 180 -3.65 -5.07 5.49
C ILE A 180 -2.55 -4.57 6.44
N ASN A 181 -2.87 -4.45 7.71
CA ASN A 181 -1.97 -3.92 8.74
C ASN A 181 -2.16 -4.69 10.04
N ILE A 182 -1.22 -4.59 10.98
CA ILE A 182 -1.31 -5.11 12.37
C ILE A 182 -1.75 -6.59 12.44
N GLY A 183 -1.49 -7.34 11.38
CA GLY A 183 -1.93 -8.72 11.22
C GLY A 183 -3.44 -8.94 11.37
N LYS A 184 -4.27 -7.96 10.97
CA LYS A 184 -5.74 -8.06 10.97
C LYS A 184 -6.30 -8.78 9.73
N GLY A 185 -5.46 -9.06 8.73
CA GLY A 185 -5.88 -9.54 7.41
C GLY A 185 -6.33 -8.41 6.49
N ALA A 186 -6.69 -8.77 5.25
CA ALA A 186 -7.16 -7.82 4.25
C ALA A 186 -8.60 -7.35 4.54
N ILE A 187 -8.85 -6.05 4.42
CA ILE A 187 -10.15 -5.44 4.74
C ILE A 187 -11.31 -5.89 3.87
N ASP A 188 -11.06 -6.29 2.61
CA ASP A 188 -12.08 -6.61 1.61
C ASP A 188 -12.42 -8.12 1.54
N THR A 189 -11.59 -8.96 2.15
CA THR A 189 -11.86 -10.41 2.29
C THR A 189 -12.21 -10.81 3.72
N THR A 190 -12.19 -9.87 4.68
CA THR A 190 -12.54 -10.12 6.08
C THR A 190 -13.86 -9.45 6.40
N ALA A 191 -14.92 -10.24 6.58
CA ALA A 191 -16.29 -9.73 6.71
C ALA A 191 -16.45 -8.71 7.85
N THR A 192 -15.80 -8.92 8.99
CA THR A 192 -15.81 -7.98 10.12
C THR A 192 -15.34 -6.58 9.72
N TRP A 193 -14.26 -6.47 8.94
CA TRP A 193 -13.70 -5.19 8.50
C TRP A 193 -14.54 -4.56 7.39
N SER A 194 -14.95 -5.36 6.40
CA SER A 194 -15.84 -4.91 5.33
C SER A 194 -17.16 -4.35 5.86
N ASN A 195 -17.77 -5.00 6.86
CA ASN A 195 -19.03 -4.56 7.46
C ASN A 195 -18.88 -3.24 8.23
N VAL A 196 -17.80 -3.08 9.00
CA VAL A 196 -17.52 -1.82 9.72
C VAL A 196 -17.27 -0.67 8.76
N ILE A 197 -16.54 -0.88 7.66
CA ILE A 197 -16.31 0.15 6.64
C ILE A 197 -17.62 0.54 5.93
N LYS A 198 -18.50 -0.43 5.63
CA LYS A 198 -19.84 -0.12 5.10
C LYS A 198 -20.67 0.71 6.09
N ARG A 199 -20.58 0.37 7.38
CA ARG A 199 -21.23 1.10 8.46
C ARG A 199 -20.74 2.55 8.56
N MET A 200 -19.42 2.80 8.44
CA MET A 200 -18.86 4.15 8.41
C MET A 200 -19.56 5.02 7.35
N VAL A 201 -19.67 4.52 6.12
CA VAL A 201 -20.31 5.26 5.02
C VAL A 201 -21.81 5.41 5.24
N ALA A 202 -22.49 4.35 5.68
CA ALA A 202 -23.94 4.39 5.95
C ALA A 202 -24.32 5.38 7.05
N GLU A 203 -23.45 5.57 8.04
CA GLU A 203 -23.62 6.52 9.14
C GLU A 203 -23.08 7.92 8.80
N GLY A 204 -22.64 8.18 7.55
CA GLY A 204 -22.21 9.49 7.07
C GLY A 204 -20.80 9.90 7.50
N HIS A 205 -19.97 8.94 7.95
CA HIS A 205 -18.55 9.17 8.18
C HIS A 205 -17.78 9.12 6.86
N GLN A 206 -16.60 9.73 6.87
CA GLN A 206 -15.69 9.66 5.72
C GLN A 206 -14.70 8.50 5.88
N VAL A 207 -14.51 7.75 4.80
CA VAL A 207 -13.44 6.75 4.67
C VAL A 207 -12.36 7.34 3.77
N ALA A 208 -11.13 7.37 4.27
CA ALA A 208 -9.94 7.88 3.59
C ALA A 208 -8.84 6.80 3.55
N SER A 209 -7.81 6.98 2.72
CA SER A 209 -6.74 5.99 2.58
C SER A 209 -5.61 6.20 3.58
N HIS A 210 -5.12 5.13 4.19
CA HIS A 210 -3.88 5.14 4.96
C HIS A 210 -2.86 4.14 4.41
N THR A 211 -2.81 4.02 3.08
CA THR A 211 -2.02 3.01 2.33
C THR A 211 -2.49 1.57 2.52
N TRP A 212 -1.94 0.67 1.71
CA TRP A 212 -2.27 -0.75 1.79
C TRP A 212 -1.73 -1.36 3.08
N SER A 213 -0.44 -1.20 3.35
CA SER A 213 0.25 -1.95 4.39
C SER A 213 1.13 -1.09 5.30
N HIS A 214 0.70 0.16 5.51
CA HIS A 214 1.28 1.12 6.44
C HIS A 214 2.80 1.33 6.25
N GLN A 215 3.25 1.32 4.99
CA GLN A 215 4.66 1.55 4.67
C GLN A 215 4.97 3.04 4.73
N ASP A 216 6.16 3.39 5.24
CA ASP A 216 6.65 4.76 5.18
C ASP A 216 6.89 5.16 3.71
N LEU A 217 6.05 6.07 3.22
CA LEU A 217 6.09 6.50 1.84
C LEU A 217 7.36 7.27 1.50
N SER A 218 8.15 7.78 2.45
CA SER A 218 9.42 8.46 2.13
C SER A 218 10.56 7.49 1.84
N ILE A 219 10.52 6.26 2.35
CA ILE A 219 11.66 5.32 2.28
C ILE A 219 11.50 4.21 1.23
N ILE A 220 10.29 4.01 0.71
CA ILE A 220 10.02 3.05 -0.36
C ILE A 220 10.21 3.67 -1.76
N SER A 221 10.23 2.85 -2.81
CA SER A 221 10.32 3.31 -4.21
C SER A 221 9.00 3.90 -4.72
N ASP A 222 9.05 4.67 -5.82
CA ASP A 222 7.84 5.21 -6.47
C ASP A 222 6.86 4.10 -6.87
N ALA A 223 7.35 3.00 -7.43
CA ALA A 223 6.50 1.86 -7.80
C ALA A 223 5.76 1.29 -6.59
N GLN A 224 6.45 1.15 -5.46
CA GLN A 224 5.85 0.71 -4.20
C GLN A 224 4.85 1.73 -3.65
N ARG A 225 5.13 3.03 -3.70
CA ARG A 225 4.16 4.08 -3.33
C ARG A 225 2.87 3.96 -4.15
N TYR A 226 3.00 3.78 -5.47
CA TYR A 226 1.84 3.56 -6.33
C TYR A 226 1.06 2.30 -5.92
N ASP A 227 1.74 1.18 -5.70
CA ASP A 227 1.10 -0.07 -5.27
C ASP A 227 0.39 0.07 -3.92
N GLN A 228 1.01 0.77 -2.96
CA GLN A 228 0.42 1.04 -1.65
C GLN A 228 -0.93 1.77 -1.78
N MET A 229 -1.02 2.75 -2.66
CA MET A 229 -2.27 3.48 -2.87
C MET A 229 -3.28 2.65 -3.68
N VAL A 230 -2.88 2.13 -4.85
CA VAL A 230 -3.77 1.40 -5.76
C VAL A 230 -4.36 0.15 -5.10
N LYS A 231 -3.58 -0.61 -4.32
CA LYS A 231 -4.11 -1.77 -3.60
C LYS A 231 -5.16 -1.36 -2.57
N ASN A 232 -4.93 -0.29 -1.81
CA ASN A 232 -5.91 0.21 -0.85
C ASN A 232 -7.18 0.74 -1.55
N GLU A 233 -7.03 1.43 -2.68
CA GLU A 233 -8.16 1.85 -3.53
C GLU A 233 -9.00 0.66 -3.98
N MET A 234 -8.36 -0.41 -4.49
CA MET A 234 -9.04 -1.62 -4.93
C MET A 234 -9.83 -2.25 -3.80
N ALA A 235 -9.22 -2.43 -2.63
CA ALA A 235 -9.89 -3.03 -1.48
C ALA A 235 -11.06 -2.18 -0.97
N ILE A 236 -10.90 -0.86 -0.85
CA ILE A 236 -11.99 0.03 -0.42
C ILE A 236 -13.12 0.01 -1.47
N ARG A 237 -12.79 0.08 -2.76
CA ARG A 237 -13.79 -0.01 -3.84
C ARG A 237 -14.55 -1.34 -3.82
N ASN A 238 -13.89 -2.45 -3.54
CA ASN A 238 -14.55 -3.76 -3.42
C ASN A 238 -15.60 -3.77 -2.29
N ILE A 239 -15.44 -2.92 -1.26
CA ILE A 239 -16.35 -2.84 -0.12
C ILE A 239 -17.49 -1.84 -0.35
N ILE A 240 -17.20 -0.64 -0.84
CA ILE A 240 -18.17 0.48 -0.90
C ILE A 240 -18.46 1.00 -2.32
N GLY A 241 -17.92 0.37 -3.36
CA GLY A 241 -18.14 0.73 -4.78
C GLY A 241 -17.44 2.01 -5.26
N LYS A 242 -16.75 2.71 -4.37
CA LYS A 242 -15.99 3.95 -4.60
C LYS A 242 -14.68 3.91 -3.82
N TYR A 243 -13.69 4.71 -4.16
CA TYR A 243 -12.40 4.79 -3.44
C TYR A 243 -12.00 6.22 -3.12
N PRO A 244 -11.20 6.47 -2.06
CA PRO A 244 -11.01 7.81 -1.52
C PRO A 244 -10.11 8.71 -2.39
N THR A 245 -10.35 10.02 -2.31
CA THR A 245 -9.42 11.06 -2.79
C THR A 245 -8.56 11.64 -1.68
N TYR A 246 -8.89 11.38 -0.42
CA TYR A 246 -8.12 11.80 0.76
C TYR A 246 -7.23 10.66 1.24
N MET A 247 -6.01 11.00 1.64
CA MET A 247 -5.11 10.07 2.31
C MET A 247 -4.25 10.76 3.35
N ARG A 248 -3.80 10.01 4.34
CA ARG A 248 -2.76 10.44 5.26
C ARG A 248 -1.54 9.54 5.09
N PRO A 249 -0.32 10.08 4.92
CA PRO A 249 0.89 9.26 4.87
C PRO A 249 1.15 8.61 6.24
N PRO A 250 1.44 7.30 6.31
CA PRO A 250 1.96 6.66 7.52
C PRO A 250 3.12 7.45 8.12
N TYR A 251 3.15 7.54 9.46
CA TYR A 251 4.17 8.26 10.23
C TYR A 251 4.27 9.76 9.91
N SER A 252 3.26 10.34 9.23
CA SER A 252 3.33 11.68 8.63
C SER A 252 4.55 11.88 7.72
N SER A 253 5.09 10.80 7.17
CA SER A 253 6.33 10.80 6.39
C SER A 253 6.02 10.82 4.89
N CYS A 254 6.25 11.97 4.25
CA CYS A 254 6.09 12.11 2.80
C CYS A 254 7.03 13.18 2.22
N ASN A 255 8.20 12.73 1.75
CA ASN A 255 9.17 13.56 1.04
C ASN A 255 8.67 14.01 -0.36
N ALA A 256 9.46 14.82 -1.07
CA ALA A 256 9.07 15.36 -2.39
C ALA A 256 8.71 14.28 -3.43
N ALA A 257 9.37 13.11 -3.40
CA ALA A 257 9.04 11.98 -4.27
C ALA A 257 7.64 11.43 -3.94
N CYS A 258 7.37 11.19 -2.66
CA CYS A 258 6.04 10.81 -2.18
C CYS A 258 4.96 11.82 -2.59
N GLN A 259 5.20 13.11 -2.35
CA GLN A 259 4.25 14.18 -2.68
C GLN A 259 3.94 14.22 -4.19
N THR A 260 4.94 13.96 -5.03
CA THR A 260 4.79 13.89 -6.48
C THR A 260 3.93 12.71 -6.91
N VAL A 261 4.19 11.51 -6.37
CA VAL A 261 3.38 10.31 -6.65
C VAL A 261 1.93 10.53 -6.21
N LEU A 262 1.70 11.07 -5.00
CA LEU A 262 0.36 11.34 -4.49
C LEU A 262 -0.36 12.42 -5.31
N LYS A 263 0.35 13.44 -5.80
CA LYS A 263 -0.22 14.43 -6.73
C LYS A 263 -0.69 13.77 -8.03
N ASN A 264 0.11 12.89 -8.61
CA ASN A 264 -0.21 12.19 -9.85
C ASN A 264 -1.39 11.23 -9.69
N LEU A 265 -1.48 10.57 -8.53
CA LEU A 265 -2.64 9.77 -8.15
C LEU A 265 -3.86 10.61 -7.74
N GLY A 266 -3.71 11.94 -7.69
CA GLY A 266 -4.74 12.88 -7.30
C GLY A 266 -5.20 12.69 -5.86
N TYR A 267 -4.28 12.55 -4.91
CA TYR A 267 -4.65 12.53 -3.50
C TYR A 267 -4.57 13.92 -2.86
N VAL A 268 -5.55 14.26 -2.04
CA VAL A 268 -5.38 15.25 -0.97
C VAL A 268 -4.54 14.58 0.11
N VAL A 269 -3.37 15.14 0.37
CA VAL A 269 -2.45 14.66 1.41
C VAL A 269 -2.79 15.36 2.71
N SER A 270 -3.19 14.60 3.72
CA SER A 270 -3.76 15.11 4.96
C SER A 270 -2.79 14.95 6.13
N TYR A 271 -2.70 15.97 6.97
CA TYR A 271 -2.00 16.00 8.25
C TYR A 271 -2.99 16.38 9.36
N PHE A 272 -2.54 17.14 10.36
CA PHE A 272 -3.32 17.58 11.51
C PHE A 272 -2.64 18.79 12.16
N ASP A 273 -3.41 19.60 12.86
CA ASP A 273 -2.95 20.72 13.69
C ASP A 273 -3.32 20.52 15.17
N LEU A 274 -3.99 19.42 15.48
CA LEU A 274 -4.26 18.94 16.84
C LEU A 274 -3.82 17.48 16.96
N ASP A 275 -2.68 17.26 17.61
CA ASP A 275 -2.21 15.93 17.97
C ASP A 275 -2.66 15.56 19.39
N THR A 276 -3.32 14.42 19.52
CA THR A 276 -3.70 13.89 20.83
C THR A 276 -2.53 13.18 21.53
N ASP A 277 -1.53 12.74 20.77
CA ASP A 277 -0.42 11.89 21.23
C ASP A 277 -0.90 10.55 21.83
N ASP A 278 -2.11 10.09 21.48
CA ASP A 278 -2.79 8.96 22.12
C ASP A 278 -1.98 7.65 22.08
N TYR A 279 -1.31 7.39 20.96
CA TYR A 279 -0.47 6.22 20.72
C TYR A 279 0.76 6.15 21.64
N ASN A 280 1.27 7.27 22.15
CA ASN A 280 2.35 7.30 23.16
C ASN A 280 1.82 7.28 24.60
N GLN A 281 0.51 7.48 24.79
CA GLN A 281 -0.12 7.67 26.10
C GLN A 281 -1.07 6.52 26.50
N LEU A 282 -0.87 5.32 25.97
CA LEU A 282 -1.76 4.17 26.20
C LEU A 282 -1.89 3.77 27.68
N SER A 283 -0.83 3.94 28.48
CA SER A 283 -0.86 3.69 29.92
C SER A 283 -1.42 4.86 30.75
N ASN A 284 -1.53 6.05 30.16
CA ASN A 284 -2.02 7.25 30.82
C ASN A 284 -2.82 8.14 29.84
N ILE A 285 -3.99 7.65 29.43
CA ILE A 285 -4.81 8.33 28.41
C ILE A 285 -5.29 9.72 28.85
N GLN A 286 -5.15 10.09 30.12
CA GLN A 286 -5.44 11.43 30.61
C GLN A 286 -4.53 12.48 29.94
N VAL A 287 -3.28 12.14 29.64
CA VAL A 287 -2.36 13.05 28.92
C VAL A 287 -2.93 13.40 27.54
N ALA A 288 -3.48 12.43 26.82
CA ALA A 288 -4.09 12.67 25.51
C ALA A 288 -5.37 13.52 25.61
N LYS A 289 -6.18 13.33 26.66
CA LYS A 289 -7.35 14.17 26.96
C LYS A 289 -6.92 15.62 27.24
N ASP A 290 -5.87 15.80 28.04
CA ASP A 290 -5.34 17.11 28.40
C ASP A 290 -4.74 17.82 27.18
N ASN A 291 -4.04 17.09 26.30
CA ASN A 291 -3.54 17.60 25.03
C ASN A 291 -4.68 18.11 24.14
N PHE A 292 -5.70 17.28 23.92
CA PHE A 292 -6.87 17.66 23.13
C PHE A 292 -7.53 18.93 23.69
N LYS A 293 -7.80 18.94 25.00
CA LYS A 293 -8.42 20.07 25.69
C LYS A 293 -7.57 21.34 25.56
N ARG A 294 -6.27 21.24 25.86
CA ARG A 294 -5.35 22.38 25.86
C ARG A 294 -5.27 23.02 24.48
N ILE A 295 -5.09 22.23 23.42
CA ILE A 295 -4.99 22.74 22.05
C ILE A 295 -6.31 23.37 21.61
N LEU A 296 -7.45 22.72 21.93
CA LEU A 296 -8.75 23.26 21.58
C LEU A 296 -9.04 24.59 22.32
N ASP A 297 -8.71 24.69 23.61
CA ASP A 297 -8.86 25.91 24.42
C ASP A 297 -7.95 27.05 23.96
N GLN A 298 -6.80 26.75 23.36
CA GLN A 298 -5.88 27.74 22.79
C GLN A 298 -6.35 28.29 21.44
N THR A 299 -7.46 27.79 20.90
CA THR A 299 -8.00 28.24 19.62
C THR A 299 -8.61 29.64 19.76
N THR A 300 -7.99 30.63 19.12
CA THR A 300 -8.41 32.03 19.20
C THR A 300 -9.82 32.22 18.65
N GLY A 301 -10.67 32.90 19.44
CA GLY A 301 -12.08 33.16 19.15
C GLY A 301 -13.00 31.93 19.22
N GLY A 302 -12.49 30.79 19.71
CA GLY A 302 -13.30 29.60 20.01
C GLY A 302 -14.10 29.10 18.80
N PRO A 303 -15.28 28.51 18.98
CA PRO A 303 -16.08 27.96 17.88
C PRO A 303 -16.58 28.99 16.86
N GLN A 304 -16.43 30.29 17.12
CA GLN A 304 -16.88 31.32 16.18
C GLN A 304 -15.88 31.55 15.03
N SER A 305 -14.58 31.39 15.30
CA SER A 305 -13.51 31.63 14.32
C SER A 305 -12.47 30.51 14.22
N GLY A 306 -12.50 29.58 15.17
CA GLY A 306 -11.54 28.50 15.30
C GLY A 306 -11.98 27.21 14.65
N ASP A 307 -11.01 26.40 14.24
CA ASP A 307 -11.19 25.08 13.67
C ASP A 307 -10.03 24.16 14.09
N ARG A 308 -10.21 22.84 14.02
CA ARG A 308 -9.15 21.86 14.27
C ARG A 308 -9.29 20.60 13.44
N LEU A 309 -8.17 20.08 12.99
CA LEU A 309 -8.03 18.75 12.40
C LEU A 309 -7.25 17.88 13.39
N ALA A 310 -7.98 17.00 14.08
CA ALA A 310 -7.47 16.18 15.16
C ALA A 310 -7.10 14.76 14.69
N ILE A 311 -5.98 14.23 15.18
CA ILE A 311 -5.54 12.84 14.96
C ILE A 311 -5.67 12.00 16.24
N ALA A 312 -6.13 10.76 16.08
CA ALA A 312 -6.13 9.69 17.06
C ALA A 312 -6.08 8.34 16.34
N HIS A 313 -6.04 7.22 17.08
CA HIS A 313 -5.95 5.87 16.51
C HIS A 313 -6.98 4.93 17.15
N ASP A 314 -8.02 4.55 16.40
CA ASP A 314 -9.14 3.74 16.93
C ASP A 314 -8.78 2.27 17.17
N ILE A 315 -7.57 1.87 16.78
CA ILE A 315 -6.99 0.56 17.06
C ILE A 315 -6.63 0.38 18.55
N HIS A 316 -6.51 1.47 19.30
CA HIS A 316 -6.17 1.45 20.72
C HIS A 316 -7.42 1.51 21.60
N GLU A 317 -7.52 0.59 22.55
CA GLU A 317 -8.68 0.49 23.45
C GLU A 317 -8.92 1.78 24.25
N ALA A 318 -7.85 2.33 24.84
CA ALA A 318 -7.93 3.55 25.63
C ALA A 318 -8.42 4.75 24.79
N THR A 319 -7.97 4.83 23.53
CA THR A 319 -8.44 5.84 22.58
C THR A 319 -9.92 5.64 22.26
N ALA A 320 -10.29 4.42 21.84
CA ALA A 320 -11.63 4.10 21.38
C ALA A 320 -12.68 4.22 22.49
N LEU A 321 -12.39 3.73 23.70
CA LEU A 321 -13.37 3.60 24.78
C LEU A 321 -13.30 4.74 25.81
N SER A 322 -12.24 5.54 25.84
CA SER A 322 -12.06 6.61 26.84
C SER A 322 -11.81 7.99 26.21
N LEU A 323 -10.80 8.12 25.34
CA LEU A 323 -10.47 9.41 24.73
C LEU A 323 -11.60 9.90 23.81
N THR A 324 -12.16 9.01 23.00
CA THR A 324 -13.23 9.35 22.03
C THR A 324 -14.43 10.01 22.71
N GLY A 325 -15.01 9.36 23.73
CA GLY A 325 -16.15 9.91 24.46
C GLY A 325 -15.84 11.26 25.10
N TYR A 326 -14.62 11.42 25.64
CA TYR A 326 -14.15 12.69 26.17
C TYR A 326 -14.07 13.78 25.09
N MET A 327 -13.44 13.50 23.94
CA MET A 327 -13.32 14.47 22.84
C MET A 327 -14.71 14.93 22.36
N LEU A 328 -15.65 14.00 22.17
CA LEU A 328 -17.01 14.29 21.73
C LEU A 328 -17.78 15.14 22.74
N GLN A 329 -17.71 14.76 24.02
CA GLN A 329 -18.30 15.52 25.12
C GLN A 329 -17.72 16.94 25.18
N TYR A 330 -16.41 17.06 25.04
CA TYR A 330 -15.70 18.33 25.13
C TYR A 330 -16.04 19.26 23.97
N LEU A 331 -16.03 18.75 22.73
CA LEU A 331 -16.47 19.50 21.55
C LEU A 331 -17.88 20.05 21.72
N LYS A 332 -18.82 19.20 22.14
CA LYS A 332 -20.22 19.60 22.39
C LYS A 332 -20.31 20.68 23.47
N SER A 333 -19.57 20.54 24.57
CA SER A 333 -19.56 21.53 25.66
C SER A 333 -19.02 22.89 25.23
N LYS A 334 -18.15 22.92 24.22
CA LYS A 334 -17.55 24.13 23.66
C LYS A 334 -18.32 24.71 22.48
N GLY A 335 -19.37 24.05 22.00
CA GLY A 335 -20.17 24.52 20.87
C GLY A 335 -19.54 24.28 19.50
N TYR A 336 -18.53 23.42 19.39
CA TYR A 336 -18.00 22.96 18.09
C TYR A 336 -18.89 21.87 17.49
N ARG A 337 -18.88 21.78 16.15
CA ARG A 337 -19.46 20.65 15.40
C ARG A 337 -18.36 19.64 15.05
N GLY A 338 -18.56 18.38 15.41
CA GLY A 338 -17.74 17.27 14.94
C GLY A 338 -18.14 16.85 13.52
N VAL A 339 -17.25 17.03 12.56
CA VAL A 339 -17.52 16.86 11.12
C VAL A 339 -16.51 15.92 10.44
N THR A 340 -16.81 15.49 9.21
CA THR A 340 -15.79 14.81 8.39
C THR A 340 -14.71 15.78 7.95
N MET A 341 -13.54 15.27 7.57
CA MET A 341 -12.44 16.09 7.07
C MET A 341 -12.86 16.81 5.78
N GLY A 342 -13.56 16.14 4.88
CA GLY A 342 -14.08 16.75 3.66
C GLY A 342 -15.01 17.93 3.95
N GLU A 343 -15.94 17.81 4.91
CA GLU A 343 -16.78 18.95 5.34
C GLU A 343 -15.93 20.07 5.97
N CYS A 344 -14.95 19.73 6.81
CA CYS A 344 -14.07 20.71 7.44
C CYS A 344 -13.18 21.44 6.41
N MET A 345 -12.86 20.81 5.27
CA MET A 345 -12.18 21.42 4.13
C MET A 345 -13.14 22.15 3.18
N GLY A 346 -14.45 22.14 3.44
CA GLY A 346 -15.46 22.77 2.59
C GLY A 346 -15.75 22.05 1.27
N GLU A 347 -15.42 20.76 1.19
CA GLU A 347 -15.62 19.93 0.00
C GLU A 347 -16.92 19.13 0.08
N PRO A 348 -17.74 19.07 -0.99
CA PRO A 348 -18.93 18.21 -1.02
C PRO A 348 -18.54 16.73 -1.03
N GLU A 349 -19.40 15.86 -0.49
CA GLU A 349 -19.13 14.41 -0.39
C GLU A 349 -18.74 13.77 -1.73
N ALA A 350 -19.32 14.23 -2.84
CA ALA A 350 -19.01 13.75 -4.17
C ALA A 350 -17.52 13.91 -4.57
N ASN A 351 -16.78 14.82 -3.91
CA ASN A 351 -15.36 15.04 -4.13
C ASN A 351 -14.47 14.18 -3.22
N TRP A 352 -15.03 13.55 -2.18
CA TRP A 352 -14.26 12.71 -1.24
C TRP A 352 -13.87 11.36 -1.85
N TYR A 353 -14.54 10.97 -2.95
CA TYR A 353 -14.39 9.67 -3.57
C TYR A 353 -14.36 9.73 -5.10
N ARG A 354 -13.84 8.66 -5.69
CA ARG A 354 -13.90 8.35 -7.12
C ARG A 354 -14.61 7.03 -7.34
N THR A 355 -15.16 6.88 -8.54
CA THR A 355 -15.67 5.60 -9.04
C THR A 355 -14.78 5.14 -10.18
N SER A 356 -14.51 3.84 -10.26
CA SER A 356 -13.97 3.26 -11.48
C SER A 356 -15.12 3.21 -12.48
N SER A 357 -15.06 3.99 -13.56
CA SER A 357 -15.96 3.73 -14.69
C SER A 357 -15.58 2.37 -15.25
N GLY A 358 -16.40 1.34 -14.97
CA GLY A 358 -16.36 0.12 -15.76
C GLY A 358 -16.41 0.50 -17.23
N GLY A 359 -15.65 -0.18 -18.10
CA GLY A 359 -15.68 0.03 -19.54
C GLY A 359 -17.09 -0.10 -20.08
N GLY A 360 -17.82 1.01 -20.07
CA GLY A 360 -19.20 1.15 -20.50
C GLY A 360 -19.17 1.94 -21.78
N SER A 361 -19.30 1.23 -22.88
CA SER A 361 -19.67 1.77 -24.19
C SER A 361 -20.91 2.65 -24.05
N THR A 362 -20.73 3.97 -24.10
CA THR A 362 -21.78 4.91 -24.45
C THR A 362 -21.70 5.21 -25.95
N PRO A 363 -22.85 5.31 -26.66
CA PRO A 363 -22.85 5.59 -28.09
C PRO A 363 -22.45 7.05 -28.30
N ASN A 364 -21.31 7.29 -28.95
CA ASN A 364 -20.90 8.65 -29.25
C ASN A 364 -21.70 9.18 -30.47
N PRO A 365 -22.27 10.41 -30.40
CA PRO A 365 -22.82 11.13 -31.56
C PRO A 365 -21.73 11.44 -32.61
N PRO A 366 -22.11 11.87 -33.83
CA PRO A 366 -21.28 11.72 -35.03
C PRO A 366 -19.95 12.48 -34.94
N THR A 367 -18.89 11.73 -35.24
CA THR A 367 -17.50 12.16 -35.32
C THR A 367 -17.28 13.10 -36.51
N THR A 368 -16.81 14.32 -36.25
CA THR A 368 -15.96 15.04 -37.20
C THR A 368 -14.51 14.62 -36.95
N PRO A 369 -13.75 14.15 -37.96
CA PRO A 369 -12.40 13.67 -37.77
C PRO A 369 -11.44 14.85 -37.62
N ASN A 370 -10.71 14.92 -36.50
CA ASN A 370 -9.49 15.72 -36.44
C ASN A 370 -8.30 14.84 -36.91
N PRO A 371 -7.32 15.39 -37.64
CA PRO A 371 -6.36 14.60 -38.41
C PRO A 371 -5.30 13.91 -37.53
N PRO A 372 -4.67 12.82 -38.03
CA PRO A 372 -3.60 12.12 -37.33
C PRO A 372 -2.32 12.96 -37.35
N THR A 373 -1.70 13.17 -36.19
CA THR A 373 -0.32 13.66 -36.09
C THR A 373 0.65 12.55 -36.49
N THR A 374 0.89 12.44 -37.80
CA THR A 374 2.01 11.69 -38.38
C THR A 374 3.33 12.42 -38.10
N GLY A 375 4.31 11.76 -37.44
CA GLY A 375 5.69 12.29 -37.43
C GLY A 375 6.64 11.93 -36.29
N GLY A 376 6.32 11.01 -35.38
CA GLY A 376 7.32 10.53 -34.40
C GLY A 376 8.46 9.78 -35.09
N LYS A 377 9.73 10.04 -34.74
CA LYS A 377 10.87 9.25 -35.25
C LYS A 377 10.70 7.78 -34.87
N VAL A 378 11.11 6.85 -35.74
CA VAL A 378 11.08 5.41 -35.43
C VAL A 378 12.07 5.13 -34.29
N SER A 379 11.62 4.39 -33.28
CA SER A 379 12.45 4.05 -32.12
C SER A 379 13.68 3.24 -32.54
N THR A 380 14.86 3.73 -32.16
CA THR A 380 16.16 3.07 -32.40
C THR A 380 16.72 2.39 -31.16
N ASP A 381 16.19 2.70 -29.98
CA ASP A 381 16.62 2.18 -28.67
C ASP A 381 15.55 1.33 -27.98
N GLY A 382 14.38 1.17 -28.61
CA GLY A 382 13.25 0.40 -28.09
C GLY A 382 12.28 1.21 -27.22
N SER A 383 12.56 2.49 -26.93
CA SER A 383 11.64 3.34 -26.17
C SER A 383 10.54 3.96 -27.04
N CYS A 384 9.35 4.20 -26.47
CA CYS A 384 8.20 4.76 -27.20
C CYS A 384 7.21 5.51 -26.28
N GLY A 385 6.27 6.23 -26.88
CA GLY A 385 5.24 6.97 -26.14
C GLY A 385 5.78 8.25 -25.51
N VAL A 386 5.11 8.76 -24.48
CA VAL A 386 5.41 10.04 -23.84
C VAL A 386 6.79 10.10 -23.16
N GLN A 387 7.39 8.95 -22.84
CA GLN A 387 8.72 8.86 -22.24
C GLN A 387 9.85 8.86 -23.28
N GLY A 388 9.61 8.41 -24.52
CA GLY A 388 10.62 8.31 -25.58
C GLY A 388 10.43 9.24 -26.78
N GLY A 389 9.23 9.82 -26.97
CA GLY A 389 8.90 10.69 -28.12
C GLY A 389 8.94 10.01 -29.50
N ALA A 390 9.17 8.70 -29.54
CA ALA A 390 9.37 7.88 -30.73
C ALA A 390 8.21 6.88 -30.95
N THR A 391 8.03 6.47 -32.20
CA THR A 391 7.05 5.43 -32.59
C THR A 391 7.71 4.07 -32.72
N CYS A 392 6.99 3.02 -32.32
CA CYS A 392 7.37 1.64 -32.55
C CYS A 392 7.06 1.15 -33.97
N SER A 393 6.22 1.88 -34.71
CA SER A 393 5.85 1.49 -36.07
C SER A 393 7.06 1.49 -36.99
N GLY A 394 7.47 0.31 -37.46
CA GLY A 394 8.67 0.11 -38.28
C GLY A 394 9.96 -0.08 -37.49
N SER A 395 9.89 -0.19 -36.15
CA SER A 395 11.07 -0.46 -35.32
C SER A 395 11.50 -1.93 -35.42
N GLY A 396 12.80 -2.20 -35.27
CA GLY A 396 13.32 -3.57 -35.21
C GLY A 396 12.92 -4.35 -33.94
N PHE A 397 12.32 -3.66 -32.96
CA PHE A 397 11.89 -4.24 -31.68
C PHE A 397 10.44 -4.74 -31.72
N GLY A 398 9.64 -4.21 -32.65
CA GLY A 398 8.23 -4.54 -32.83
C GLY A 398 7.35 -3.30 -32.95
N ASN A 399 6.14 -3.46 -33.48
CA ASN A 399 5.29 -2.33 -33.86
C ASN A 399 4.43 -1.79 -32.72
N CYS A 400 4.35 -2.50 -31.60
CA CYS A 400 3.47 -2.15 -30.49
C CYS A 400 4.25 -1.43 -29.40
N CYS A 401 3.68 -0.34 -28.89
CA CYS A 401 4.25 0.39 -27.77
C CYS A 401 3.56 -0.08 -26.49
N SER A 402 4.26 -0.80 -25.63
CA SER A 402 3.70 -1.28 -24.36
C SER A 402 3.31 -0.12 -23.44
N GLN A 403 2.47 -0.41 -22.45
CA GLN A 403 2.12 0.55 -21.39
C GLN A 403 3.32 1.05 -20.58
N TYR A 404 4.46 0.36 -20.66
CA TYR A 404 5.71 0.71 -19.99
C TYR A 404 6.65 1.56 -20.85
N GLY A 405 6.21 1.98 -22.04
CA GLY A 405 7.01 2.83 -22.94
C GLY A 405 8.06 2.06 -23.74
N TRP A 406 7.84 0.77 -24.00
CA TRP A 406 8.77 -0.08 -24.76
C TRP A 406 8.14 -0.72 -26.00
N CYS A 407 8.89 -0.75 -27.09
CA CYS A 407 8.52 -1.38 -28.35
C CYS A 407 8.64 -2.89 -28.28
N GLY A 408 7.63 -3.59 -28.78
CA GLY A 408 7.61 -5.04 -28.87
C GLY A 408 6.51 -5.55 -29.81
N SER A 409 6.50 -6.86 -30.01
CA SER A 409 5.48 -7.55 -30.83
C SER A 409 4.68 -8.60 -30.03
N SER A 410 4.96 -8.78 -28.73
CA SER A 410 4.25 -9.74 -27.90
C SER A 410 2.90 -9.19 -27.44
N SER A 411 2.04 -10.07 -26.93
CA SER A 411 0.77 -9.68 -26.27
C SER A 411 0.99 -8.68 -25.13
N ASP A 412 2.14 -8.72 -24.46
CA ASP A 412 2.44 -7.79 -23.36
C ASP A 412 2.72 -6.37 -23.86
N HIS A 413 3.06 -6.24 -25.15
CA HIS A 413 3.33 -4.96 -25.81
C HIS A 413 2.14 -4.50 -26.67
N CYS A 414 1.44 -5.43 -27.31
CA CYS A 414 0.31 -5.17 -28.22
C CYS A 414 -1.07 -5.27 -27.56
N GLY A 415 -1.13 -5.86 -26.37
CA GLY A 415 -2.36 -6.13 -25.64
C GLY A 415 -2.81 -4.95 -24.78
N THR A 416 -3.46 -5.26 -23.65
CA THR A 416 -4.06 -4.27 -22.77
C THR A 416 -3.03 -3.24 -22.28
N GLY A 417 -3.30 -1.97 -22.52
CA GLY A 417 -2.41 -0.86 -22.16
C GLY A 417 -1.42 -0.44 -23.25
N CYS A 418 -1.41 -1.11 -24.42
CA CYS A 418 -0.63 -0.66 -25.56
C CYS A 418 -1.01 0.78 -25.97
N ASN A 419 -0.01 1.62 -26.21
CA ASN A 419 -0.17 3.01 -26.61
C ASN A 419 -0.34 3.14 -28.14
N SER A 420 -1.58 3.36 -28.58
CA SER A 420 -1.94 3.47 -30.00
C SER A 420 -1.43 4.74 -30.70
N SER A 421 -1.01 5.75 -29.95
CA SER A 421 -0.39 6.96 -30.51
C SER A 421 1.08 6.77 -30.90
N SER A 422 1.72 5.71 -30.42
CA SER A 422 3.14 5.42 -30.64
C SER A 422 3.42 3.96 -31.01
N GLY A 423 2.38 3.18 -31.32
CA GLY A 423 2.47 1.80 -31.76
C GLY A 423 1.13 1.25 -32.23
N THR A 424 1.12 0.07 -32.84
CA THR A 424 -0.10 -0.58 -33.35
C THR A 424 -0.70 -1.50 -32.28
N CYS A 425 -1.88 -1.17 -31.74
CA CYS A 425 -2.47 -1.88 -30.60
C CYS A 425 -3.73 -2.68 -30.99
N GLY A 426 -3.88 -3.90 -30.44
CA GLY A 426 -5.02 -4.78 -30.70
C GLY A 426 -4.61 -6.23 -30.97
N SER A 427 -5.34 -7.17 -30.37
CA SER A 427 -5.11 -8.62 -30.52
C SER A 427 -5.78 -9.16 -31.78
N GLY A 428 -5.01 -9.79 -32.66
CA GLY A 428 -5.53 -10.87 -33.50
C GLY A 428 -5.61 -10.67 -35.02
N SER A 429 -4.63 -10.00 -35.63
CA SER A 429 -4.24 -10.35 -37.00
C SER A 429 -2.82 -9.86 -37.24
N THR A 430 -1.86 -10.77 -37.10
CA THR A 430 -0.54 -10.68 -37.70
C THR A 430 -0.69 -10.42 -39.20
N PRO A 431 -0.19 -9.31 -39.77
CA PRO A 431 0.38 -9.38 -41.10
C PRO A 431 1.64 -10.24 -40.98
N ALA A 432 1.77 -11.24 -41.84
CA ALA A 432 2.96 -12.05 -41.93
C ALA A 432 4.22 -11.16 -42.03
N PRO A 433 5.36 -11.53 -41.43
CA PRO A 433 6.62 -10.86 -41.71
C PRO A 433 6.88 -10.95 -43.21
N THR A 434 7.00 -9.81 -43.88
CA THR A 434 7.33 -9.71 -45.30
C THR A 434 8.81 -10.01 -45.59
N THR A 435 9.49 -10.73 -44.71
CA THR A 435 10.86 -11.21 -44.90
C THR A 435 10.93 -12.69 -44.51
N PRO A 436 11.38 -13.58 -45.41
CA PRO A 436 11.56 -15.00 -45.09
C PRO A 436 12.55 -15.15 -43.93
N VAL A 437 12.08 -15.67 -42.80
CA VAL A 437 12.95 -16.00 -41.67
C VAL A 437 13.74 -17.26 -42.03
N ALA A 438 15.07 -17.20 -41.96
CA ALA A 438 15.94 -18.32 -42.31
C ALA A 438 15.69 -19.55 -41.41
N VAL A 439 15.75 -20.75 -41.99
CA VAL A 439 15.62 -22.02 -41.26
C VAL A 439 16.81 -22.18 -40.33
N SER A 440 16.53 -22.52 -39.07
CA SER A 440 17.54 -22.69 -38.03
C SER A 440 18.52 -23.81 -38.38
N THR A 441 19.81 -23.45 -38.44
CA THR A 441 20.93 -24.37 -38.70
C THR A 441 21.66 -24.81 -37.43
N ASP A 442 21.40 -24.15 -36.30
CA ASP A 442 22.05 -24.42 -35.00
C ASP A 442 21.07 -24.89 -33.90
N GLY A 443 19.80 -25.07 -34.26
CA GLY A 443 18.74 -25.50 -33.36
C GLY A 443 18.14 -24.39 -32.52
N SER A 444 18.57 -23.14 -32.68
CA SER A 444 18.01 -21.99 -31.98
C SER A 444 16.91 -21.29 -32.80
N CYS A 445 15.91 -20.70 -32.14
CA CYS A 445 14.77 -20.07 -32.81
C CYS A 445 14.29 -18.82 -32.09
N GLY A 446 13.69 -17.90 -32.85
CA GLY A 446 13.23 -16.60 -32.33
C GLY A 446 13.53 -15.43 -33.28
N ALA A 447 13.14 -14.22 -32.86
CA ALA A 447 13.11 -13.00 -33.68
C ALA A 447 14.44 -12.59 -34.34
N GLN A 448 15.57 -13.14 -33.91
CA GLN A 448 16.90 -12.91 -34.49
C GLN A 448 17.70 -14.21 -34.72
N LYS A 449 17.07 -15.38 -34.51
CA LYS A 449 17.74 -16.69 -34.50
C LYS A 449 17.31 -17.62 -35.64
N GLY A 450 16.10 -17.44 -36.16
CA GLY A 450 15.57 -18.24 -37.26
C GLY A 450 14.31 -19.02 -36.89
N THR A 451 13.80 -19.81 -37.84
CA THR A 451 12.60 -20.65 -37.69
C THR A 451 12.96 -22.14 -37.61
N CYS A 452 12.22 -22.87 -36.78
CA CYS A 452 12.29 -24.32 -36.69
C CYS A 452 11.53 -25.01 -37.83
N ALA A 453 10.66 -24.29 -38.56
CA ALA A 453 9.93 -24.86 -39.69
C ALA A 453 10.90 -25.30 -40.80
N GLY A 454 11.03 -26.62 -41.02
CA GLY A 454 11.98 -27.20 -41.97
C GLY A 454 13.38 -27.48 -41.41
N SER A 455 13.61 -27.25 -40.11
CA SER A 455 14.89 -27.54 -39.45
C SER A 455 15.04 -29.04 -39.12
N THR A 456 16.27 -29.55 -39.13
CA THR A 456 16.60 -30.94 -38.73
C THR A 456 16.45 -31.17 -37.23
N PHE A 457 16.39 -30.11 -36.42
CA PHE A 457 16.26 -30.20 -34.96
C PHE A 457 14.82 -30.38 -34.48
N GLY A 458 13.84 -30.31 -35.40
CA GLY A 458 12.42 -30.38 -35.12
C GLY A 458 11.70 -29.10 -35.47
N THR A 459 10.38 -29.18 -35.65
CA THR A 459 9.59 -28.11 -36.25
C THR A 459 9.05 -27.08 -35.25
N CYS A 460 9.11 -27.36 -33.95
CA CYS A 460 8.53 -26.51 -32.91
C CYS A 460 9.59 -25.64 -32.24
N CYS A 461 9.27 -24.36 -32.01
CA CYS A 461 10.14 -23.45 -31.29
C CYS A 461 9.67 -23.32 -29.84
N SER A 462 10.42 -23.85 -28.89
CA SER A 462 10.06 -23.78 -27.47
C SER A 462 10.06 -22.33 -26.95
N GLN A 463 9.41 -22.09 -25.81
CA GLN A 463 9.46 -20.79 -25.10
C GLN A 463 10.88 -20.34 -24.73
N TYR A 464 11.84 -21.28 -24.69
CA TYR A 464 13.24 -21.01 -24.38
C TYR A 464 14.09 -20.73 -25.63
N GLY A 465 13.48 -20.69 -26.82
CA GLY A 465 14.16 -20.37 -28.07
C GLY A 465 14.97 -21.51 -28.68
N TRP A 466 14.49 -22.76 -28.51
CA TRP A 466 15.11 -23.98 -29.06
C TRP A 466 14.14 -24.79 -29.91
N CYS A 467 14.65 -25.34 -31.02
CA CYS A 467 13.94 -26.23 -31.93
C CYS A 467 13.87 -27.65 -31.37
N GLY A 468 12.68 -28.25 -31.49
CA GLY A 468 12.43 -29.62 -31.08
C GLY A 468 11.12 -30.16 -31.63
N SER A 469 10.88 -31.46 -31.41
CA SER A 469 9.63 -32.14 -31.82
C SER A 469 8.86 -32.74 -30.63
N THR A 470 9.36 -32.59 -29.40
CA THR A 470 8.70 -33.13 -28.20
C THR A 470 7.62 -32.18 -27.68
N SER A 471 6.73 -32.69 -26.82
CA SER A 471 5.69 -31.88 -26.18
C SER A 471 6.24 -30.69 -25.39
N GLY A 472 7.45 -30.78 -24.83
CA GLY A 472 8.12 -29.66 -24.18
C GLY A 472 8.52 -28.52 -25.14
N HIS A 473 8.60 -28.79 -26.44
CA HIS A 473 8.90 -27.80 -27.48
C HIS A 473 7.65 -27.35 -28.23
N CYS A 474 6.69 -28.25 -28.46
CA CYS A 474 5.48 -27.98 -29.22
C CYS A 474 4.29 -27.53 -28.37
N GLY A 475 4.34 -27.74 -27.05
CA GLY A 475 3.25 -27.47 -26.11
C GLY A 475 3.20 -26.02 -25.59
N ALA A 476 2.75 -25.84 -24.35
CA ALA A 476 2.52 -24.53 -23.76
C ALA A 476 3.78 -23.64 -23.80
N GLY A 477 3.64 -22.44 -24.37
CA GLY A 477 4.74 -21.49 -24.56
C GLY A 477 5.49 -21.65 -25.90
N CYS A 478 5.15 -22.62 -26.73
CA CYS A 478 5.73 -22.74 -28.07
C CYS A 478 5.45 -21.47 -28.92
N ASN A 479 6.51 -20.96 -29.55
CA ASN A 479 6.48 -19.74 -30.33
C ASN A 479 6.03 -20.02 -31.77
N ARG A 480 4.75 -19.73 -32.05
CA ARG A 480 4.11 -19.95 -33.36
C ARG A 480 4.69 -19.11 -34.49
N SER A 481 5.42 -18.04 -34.19
CA SER A 481 6.07 -17.22 -35.21
C SER A 481 7.35 -17.85 -35.76
N PHE A 482 7.93 -18.82 -35.03
CA PHE A 482 9.20 -19.46 -35.39
C PHE A 482 9.14 -20.99 -35.32
N GLY A 483 7.96 -21.60 -35.20
CA GLY A 483 7.80 -23.05 -35.18
C GLY A 483 6.32 -23.49 -35.24
N SER A 484 6.11 -24.78 -35.55
CA SER A 484 4.79 -25.40 -35.70
C SER A 484 4.28 -25.96 -34.37
N CYS A 485 3.58 -25.14 -33.58
CA CYS A 485 3.11 -25.49 -32.24
C CYS A 485 1.76 -26.20 -32.25
N THR A 486 1.56 -27.13 -31.30
CA THR A 486 0.30 -27.89 -31.11
C THR A 486 -0.63 -27.24 -30.11
#